data_AF-A0A9N9NPU6-F1
#
_entry.id   AF-A0A9N9NPU6-F1
#
_cell.length_a   1.000
_cell.length_b   1.000
_cell.length_c   1.000
_cell.angle_alpha   90.00
_cell.angle_beta   90.00
_cell.angle_gamma   90.00
#
_symmetry.space_group_name_H-M   'P 1'
#
loop_
_entity.id
_entity.type
_entity.pdbx_description
1 polymer ?
#
loop_
_entity_poly.entity_id
_entity_poly.type
_entity_poly.pdbx_seq_one_letter_code
_entity_poly.pdbx_strand_id
1 'polypeptide(L)'
;LIPVQLLWVNLVTDGLPATALGFNPADHEIMRRPPRNSREPFVGKWLFFRYMVVGTYVGAATVFAYAWWFMFYSEGPQISFEQLTNFHKCSDLFPEIGCEMFTNIMASRATTMSLSVLVTIEMFNATNSLSENE
;
A
#
# COMPACT_ATOMS: atom_id res chain seq x y z
N LEU A 1 -5.06 1.72 -8.48
CA LEU A 1 -3.75 2.34 -8.82
C LEU A 1 -3.36 1.95 -10.23
N ILE A 2 -2.80 2.86 -11.01
CA ILE A 2 -2.21 2.53 -12.31
C ILE A 2 -0.75 2.05 -12.15
N PRO A 3 -0.20 1.28 -13.10
CA PRO A 3 1.17 0.73 -12.99
C PRO A 3 2.25 1.79 -12.73
N VAL A 4 2.11 2.99 -13.31
CA VAL A 4 3.06 4.10 -13.12
C VAL A 4 3.06 4.60 -11.68
N GLN A 5 1.90 4.62 -11.02
CA GLN A 5 1.79 5.03 -9.62
C GLN A 5 2.48 4.04 -8.69
N LEU A 6 2.34 2.73 -8.97
CA LEU A 6 3.05 1.68 -8.21
C LEU A 6 4.57 1.76 -8.40
N LEU A 7 5.03 2.03 -9.62
CA LEU A 7 6.45 2.21 -9.91
C LEU A 7 7.04 3.39 -9.13
N TRP A 8 6.31 4.51 -9.10
CA TRP A 8 6.74 5.69 -8.35
C TRP A 8 6.83 5.39 -6.85
N VAL A 9 5.84 4.71 -6.27
CA VAL A 9 5.83 4.34 -4.85
C VAL A 9 7.06 3.49 -4.50
N ASN A 10 7.27 2.39 -5.23
CA ASN A 10 8.40 1.48 -4.98
C ASN A 10 9.77 2.16 -5.16
N LEU A 11 9.88 3.09 -6.13
CA LEU A 11 11.16 3.74 -6.43
C LEU A 11 11.47 4.88 -5.47
N VAL A 12 10.48 5.74 -5.18
CA VAL A 12 10.69 7.00 -4.47
C VAL A 12 10.28 6.89 -3.01
N THR A 13 9.06 6.41 -2.75
CA THR A 13 8.52 6.35 -1.38
C THR A 13 9.23 5.30 -0.55
N ASP A 14 9.46 4.12 -1.13
CA ASP A 14 10.08 3.02 -0.41
C ASP A 14 11.61 3.07 -0.52
N GLY A 15 12.14 3.64 -1.61
CA GLY A 15 13.57 3.76 -1.85
C GLY A 15 14.28 4.66 -0.83
N LEU A 16 13.65 5.76 -0.41
CA LEU A 16 14.25 6.70 0.55
C LEU A 16 14.40 6.08 1.96
N PRO A 17 13.35 5.49 2.58
CA PRO A 17 13.50 4.74 3.83
C PRO A 17 14.43 3.54 3.71
N ALA A 18 14.38 2.78 2.61
CA ALA A 18 15.23 1.62 2.42
C ALA A 18 16.72 1.98 2.39
N THR A 19 17.08 3.10 1.78
CA THR A 19 18.45 3.61 1.80
C THR A 19 18.84 4.18 3.16
N ALA A 20 17.91 4.83 3.87
CA ALA A 20 18.12 5.32 5.23
C ALA A 20 18.43 4.18 6.22
N LEU A 21 17.73 3.04 6.13
CA LEU A 21 18.00 1.85 6.95
C LEU A 21 19.42 1.28 6.75
N GLY A 22 20.04 1.53 5.58
CA GLY A 22 21.43 1.17 5.32
C GLY A 22 22.46 1.94 6.15
N PHE A 23 22.06 3.07 6.75
CA PHE A 23 22.89 3.88 7.63
C PHE A 23 22.71 3.58 9.13
N ASN A 24 21.91 2.57 9.49
CA ASN A 24 21.77 2.16 10.89
C ASN A 24 23.13 1.74 11.48
N PRO A 25 23.43 2.13 12.74
CA PRO A 25 24.68 1.75 13.39
C PRO A 25 24.78 0.24 13.53
N ALA A 26 26.02 -0.28 13.50
CA ALA A 26 26.26 -1.69 13.70
C ALA A 26 25.96 -2.09 15.16
N ASP A 27 25.31 -3.24 15.35
CA ASP A 27 25.03 -3.83 16.66
C ASP A 27 26.35 -4.04 17.44
N HIS A 28 26.43 -3.55 18.68
CA HIS A 28 27.61 -3.65 19.54
C HIS A 28 28.03 -5.11 19.80
N GLU A 29 27.11 -6.06 19.70
CA GLU A 29 27.38 -7.48 19.92
C GLU A 29 27.61 -8.27 18.63
N ILE A 30 27.73 -7.60 17.47
CA ILE A 30 27.87 -8.27 16.17
C ILE A 30 29.09 -9.19 16.11
N MET A 31 30.22 -8.79 16.74
CA MET A 31 31.45 -9.60 16.78
C MET A 31 31.41 -10.76 17.78
N ARG A 32 30.40 -10.82 18.66
CA ARG A 32 30.19 -11.94 19.59
C ARG A 32 29.31 -13.04 18.98
N ARG A 33 28.62 -12.76 17.87
CA ARG A 33 27.77 -13.72 17.18
C ARG A 33 28.59 -14.57 16.20
N PRO A 34 28.31 -15.88 16.09
CA PRO A 34 28.97 -16.73 15.10
C PRO A 34 28.58 -16.32 13.66
N PRO A 35 29.42 -16.62 12.65
CA PRO A 35 29.10 -16.33 11.26
C PRO A 35 27.78 -16.95 10.82
N ARG A 36 26.96 -16.18 10.10
CA ARG A 36 25.66 -16.64 9.56
C ARG A 36 25.85 -17.85 8.63
N ASN A 37 24.96 -18.83 8.75
CA ASN A 37 24.98 -20.01 7.88
C ASN A 37 24.46 -19.67 6.47
N SER A 38 25.15 -20.11 5.42
CA SER A 38 24.75 -19.86 4.02
C SER A 38 23.42 -20.51 3.61
N ARG A 39 22.98 -21.53 4.36
CA ARG A 39 21.70 -22.22 4.14
C ARG A 39 20.53 -21.63 4.94
N GLU A 40 20.78 -20.62 5.78
CA GLU A 40 19.74 -20.00 6.58
C GLU A 40 18.87 -19.06 5.72
N PRO A 41 17.54 -19.22 5.72
CA PRO A 41 16.65 -18.38 4.93
C PRO A 41 16.71 -16.91 5.41
N PHE A 42 16.55 -15.96 4.49
CA PHE A 42 16.46 -14.53 4.84
C PHE A 42 15.20 -14.21 5.63
N VAL A 43 14.10 -14.93 5.37
CA VAL A 43 12.81 -14.75 6.02
C VAL A 43 12.45 -16.01 6.81
N GLY A 44 12.51 -15.90 8.15
CA GLY A 44 12.02 -16.96 9.05
C GLY A 44 10.50 -17.09 9.03
N LYS A 45 9.96 -18.20 9.52
CA LYS A 45 8.49 -18.46 9.55
C LYS A 45 7.72 -17.37 10.29
N TRP A 46 8.26 -16.87 11.40
CA TRP A 46 7.64 -15.77 12.17
C TRP A 46 7.67 -14.45 11.40
N LEU A 47 8.82 -14.12 10.79
CA LEU A 47 8.98 -12.91 10.00
C LEU A 47 8.05 -12.90 8.77
N PHE A 48 7.89 -14.06 8.13
CA PHE A 48 6.96 -14.25 7.02
C PHE A 48 5.51 -13.97 7.44
N PHE A 49 5.07 -14.53 8.57
CA PHE A 49 3.73 -14.28 9.09
C PHE A 49 3.51 -12.80 9.41
N ARG A 50 4.50 -12.13 10.02
CA ARG A 50 4.47 -10.69 10.28
C ARG A 50 4.28 -9.89 8.99
N TYR A 51 5.02 -10.20 7.93
CA TYR A 51 4.88 -9.52 6.64
C TYR A 51 3.55 -9.80 5.94
N MET A 52 2.99 -11.01 6.05
CA MET A 52 1.65 -11.30 5.54
C MET A 52 0.60 -10.43 6.22
N VAL A 53 0.62 -10.32 7.55
CA VAL A 53 -0.34 -9.49 8.30
C VAL A 53 -0.24 -8.02 7.89
N VAL A 54 0.98 -7.46 7.88
CA VAL A 54 1.20 -6.06 7.48
C VAL A 54 0.77 -5.83 6.03
N GLY A 55 1.17 -6.71 5.10
CA GLY A 55 0.79 -6.61 3.69
C GLY A 55 -0.72 -6.66 3.47
N THR A 56 -1.43 -7.56 4.17
CA THR A 56 -2.89 -7.59 4.11
C THR A 56 -3.53 -6.35 4.71
N TYR A 57 -2.96 -5.78 5.78
CA TYR A 57 -3.44 -4.53 6.36
C TYR A 57 -3.30 -3.35 5.39
N VAL A 58 -2.12 -3.16 4.79
CA VAL A 58 -1.90 -2.08 3.81
C VAL A 58 -2.79 -2.27 2.57
N GLY A 59 -2.89 -3.50 2.06
CA GLY A 59 -3.76 -3.83 0.93
C GLY A 59 -5.24 -3.55 1.23
N ALA A 60 -5.74 -3.96 2.39
CA ALA A 60 -7.12 -3.69 2.79
C ALA A 60 -7.37 -2.19 2.96
N ALA A 61 -6.46 -1.45 3.60
CA ALA A 61 -6.59 -0.01 3.82
C ALA A 61 -6.65 0.77 2.49
N THR A 62 -5.80 0.42 1.53
CA THR A 62 -5.73 1.10 0.23
C THR A 62 -6.95 0.83 -0.65
N VAL A 63 -7.47 -0.41 -0.65
CA VAL A 63 -8.72 -0.77 -1.34
C VAL A 63 -9.92 -0.14 -0.64
N PHE A 64 -9.96 -0.15 0.69
CA PHE A 64 -11.03 0.46 1.46
C PHE A 64 -11.12 1.96 1.22
N ALA A 65 -9.99 2.68 1.21
CA ALA A 65 -9.96 4.12 0.91
C ALA A 65 -10.53 4.42 -0.48
N TYR A 66 -10.21 3.58 -1.47
CA TYR A 66 -10.75 3.70 -2.82
C TYR A 66 -12.27 3.46 -2.85
N ALA A 67 -12.74 2.38 -2.22
CA ALA A 67 -14.17 2.06 -2.15
C ALA A 67 -14.96 3.11 -1.36
N TRP A 68 -14.39 3.62 -0.28
CA TRP A 68 -14.99 4.65 0.57
C TRP A 68 -15.29 5.92 -0.22
N TRP A 69 -14.37 6.36 -1.09
CA TRP A 69 -14.57 7.53 -1.94
C TRP A 69 -15.78 7.36 -2.87
N PHE A 70 -15.99 6.17 -3.44
CA PHE A 70 -17.10 5.92 -4.35
C PHE A 70 -18.43 5.71 -3.65
N MET A 71 -18.43 5.15 -2.44
CA MET A 71 -19.65 4.74 -1.74
C MET A 71 -20.15 5.75 -0.71
N PHE A 72 -19.26 6.39 0.05
CA PHE A 72 -19.63 7.15 1.26
C PHE A 72 -19.29 8.64 1.20
N TYR A 73 -18.47 9.07 0.24
CA TYR A 73 -18.10 10.47 0.13
C TYR A 73 -19.26 11.34 -0.37
N SER A 74 -19.49 12.49 0.27
CA SER A 74 -20.65 13.36 0.01
C SER A 74 -20.63 14.02 -1.37
N GLU A 75 -19.45 14.36 -1.89
CA GLU A 75 -19.26 14.88 -3.26
C GLU A 75 -18.97 13.75 -4.26
N GLY A 76 -19.12 12.50 -3.83
CA GLY A 76 -18.92 11.31 -4.63
C GLY A 76 -20.21 10.86 -5.32
N PRO A 77 -20.11 9.91 -6.26
CA PRO A 77 -21.25 9.35 -6.99
C PRO A 77 -22.12 8.39 -6.17
N GLN A 78 -21.75 8.09 -4.92
CA GLN A 78 -22.51 7.29 -3.95
C GLN A 78 -23.06 5.97 -4.52
N ILE A 79 -22.21 5.23 -5.21
CA ILE A 79 -22.59 3.96 -5.85
C ILE A 79 -22.58 2.81 -4.85
N SER A 80 -23.32 1.74 -5.16
CA SER A 80 -23.32 0.51 -4.36
C SER A 80 -22.03 -0.30 -4.58
N PHE A 81 -21.71 -1.17 -3.60
CA PHE A 81 -20.54 -2.05 -3.70
C PHE A 81 -20.60 -2.97 -4.92
N GLU A 82 -21.79 -3.47 -5.27
CA GLU A 82 -21.98 -4.36 -6.41
C GLU A 82 -21.64 -3.68 -7.75
N GLN A 83 -22.00 -2.41 -7.90
CA GLN A 83 -21.65 -1.60 -9.07
C GLN A 83 -20.14 -1.35 -9.14
N LEU A 84 -19.50 -1.11 -8.00
CA LEU A 84 -18.06 -0.90 -7.92
C LEU A 84 -17.26 -2.17 -8.28
N THR A 85 -17.69 -3.34 -7.79
CA THR A 85 -17.00 -4.61 -8.09
C THR A 85 -17.18 -5.06 -9.54
N ASN A 86 -18.31 -4.70 -10.16
CA ASN A 86 -18.63 -5.08 -11.53
C ASN A 86 -18.33 -3.97 -12.56
N PHE A 87 -17.35 -3.10 -12.27
CA PHE A 87 -16.99 -1.97 -13.14
C PHE A 87 -16.64 -2.38 -14.58
N HIS A 88 -16.07 -3.58 -14.79
CA HIS A 88 -15.71 -4.09 -16.12
C HIS A 88 -16.92 -4.33 -17.05
N LYS A 89 -18.10 -4.56 -16.49
CA LYS A 89 -19.36 -4.77 -17.22
C LYS A 89 -20.31 -3.58 -17.07
N CYS A 90 -19.77 -2.42 -16.68
CA CYS A 90 -20.56 -1.23 -16.39
C CYS A 90 -21.45 -0.81 -17.58
N SER A 91 -20.95 -0.91 -18.82
CA SER A 91 -21.72 -0.54 -20.03
C SER A 91 -22.97 -1.39 -20.22
N ASP A 92 -22.92 -2.66 -19.82
CA ASP A 92 -23.95 -3.65 -20.10
C ASP A 92 -24.94 -3.77 -18.94
N LEU A 93 -24.47 -3.63 -17.70
CA LEU A 93 -25.28 -3.78 -16.49
C LEU A 93 -25.91 -2.47 -16.01
N PHE A 94 -25.25 -1.33 -16.20
CA PHE A 94 -25.65 -0.06 -15.58
C PHE A 94 -25.48 1.15 -16.53
N PRO A 95 -26.19 1.17 -17.68
CA PRO A 95 -26.05 2.24 -18.66
C PRO A 95 -26.51 3.62 -18.14
N GLU A 96 -27.40 3.67 -17.15
CA GLU A 96 -27.96 4.92 -16.60
C GLU A 96 -26.98 5.71 -15.72
N ILE A 97 -25.99 5.04 -15.12
CA ILE A 97 -25.07 5.66 -14.14
C ILE A 97 -23.86 6.30 -14.83
N GLY A 98 -23.53 5.83 -16.04
CA GLY A 98 -22.40 6.31 -16.84
C GLY A 98 -21.04 5.80 -16.32
N CYS A 99 -20.33 5.03 -17.14
CA CYS A 99 -19.04 4.43 -16.76
C CYS A 99 -17.87 5.41 -16.79
N GLU A 100 -18.12 6.61 -17.30
CA GLU A 100 -17.17 7.71 -17.38
C GLU A 100 -16.60 8.13 -16.01
N MET A 101 -17.33 7.87 -14.91
CA MET A 101 -16.84 8.11 -13.55
C MET A 101 -15.55 7.33 -13.20
N PHE A 102 -15.30 6.19 -13.86
CA PHE A 102 -14.10 5.37 -13.65
C PHE A 102 -12.90 5.78 -14.50
N THR A 103 -13.09 6.71 -15.45
CA THR A 103 -12.02 7.20 -16.35
C THR A 103 -11.79 8.71 -16.22
N ASN A 104 -12.75 9.46 -15.71
CA ASN A 104 -12.70 10.91 -15.58
C ASN A 104 -11.99 11.36 -14.28
N ILE A 105 -12.10 12.65 -13.97
CA ILE A 105 -11.50 13.28 -12.77
C ILE A 105 -11.89 12.59 -11.46
N MET A 106 -13.08 11.96 -11.39
CA MET A 106 -13.54 11.22 -10.20
C MET A 106 -12.64 10.03 -9.89
N ALA A 107 -12.23 9.28 -10.91
CA ALA A 107 -11.28 8.18 -10.77
C ALA A 107 -9.89 8.68 -10.36
N SER A 108 -9.44 9.81 -10.91
CA SER A 108 -8.20 10.45 -10.45
C SER A 108 -8.28 10.80 -8.96
N ARG A 109 -9.37 11.43 -8.48
CA ARG A 109 -9.52 11.77 -7.06
C ARG A 109 -9.54 10.53 -6.16
N ALA A 110 -10.24 9.47 -6.55
CA ALA A 110 -10.28 8.20 -5.82
C ALA A 110 -8.90 7.55 -5.71
N THR A 111 -8.15 7.53 -6.82
CA THR A 111 -6.79 6.97 -6.83
C THR A 111 -5.81 7.84 -6.05
N THR A 112 -5.95 9.17 -6.06
CA THR A 112 -5.15 10.07 -5.21
C THR A 112 -5.38 9.80 -3.73
N MET A 113 -6.62 9.53 -3.29
CA MET A 113 -6.89 9.16 -1.90
C MET A 113 -6.28 7.83 -1.51
N SER A 114 -6.39 6.81 -2.37
CA SER A 114 -5.77 5.51 -2.12
C SER A 114 -4.24 5.65 -2.05
N LEU A 115 -3.64 6.47 -2.90
CA LEU A 115 -2.21 6.77 -2.89
C LEU A 115 -1.76 7.52 -1.64
N SER A 116 -2.50 8.54 -1.20
CA SER A 116 -2.13 9.27 0.02
C SER A 116 -2.21 8.37 1.25
N VAL A 117 -3.22 7.49 1.34
CA VAL A 117 -3.32 6.48 2.40
C VAL A 117 -2.14 5.50 2.34
N LEU A 118 -1.77 5.02 1.15
CA LEU A 118 -0.60 4.15 1.00
C LEU A 118 0.67 4.84 1.49
N VAL A 119 0.98 6.02 0.95
CA VAL A 119 2.21 6.75 1.25
C VAL A 119 2.29 7.12 2.73
N THR A 120 1.18 7.54 3.34
CA THR A 120 1.16 7.84 4.78
C THR A 120 1.45 6.60 5.62
N ILE A 121 0.84 5.45 5.30
CA ILE A 121 1.13 4.20 6.01
C ILE A 121 2.60 3.80 5.86
N GLU A 122 3.17 3.86 4.66
CA GLU A 122 4.58 3.53 4.44
C GLU A 122 5.52 4.48 5.19
N MET A 123 5.21 5.77 5.23
CA MET A 123 5.99 6.74 6.00
C MET A 123 5.91 6.49 7.51
N PHE A 124 4.74 6.11 8.04
CA PHE A 124 4.61 5.71 9.45
C PHE A 124 5.33 4.40 9.78
N ASN A 125 5.32 3.43 8.86
CA ASN A 125 6.09 2.20 9.02
C ASN A 125 7.61 2.49 9.02
N ALA A 126 8.06 3.36 8.13
CA ALA A 126 9.45 3.81 8.06
C ALA A 126 9.89 4.48 9.38
N THR A 127 9.09 5.40 9.93
CA THR A 127 9.43 6.06 11.20
C THR A 127 9.41 5.11 12.39
N ASN A 128 8.45 4.18 12.47
CA ASN A 128 8.43 3.15 13.51
C ASN A 128 9.68 2.25 13.45
N SER A 129 10.15 1.91 12.25
CA SER A 129 11.36 1.08 12.10
C SER A 129 12.65 1.81 12.52
N LEU A 130 12.71 3.14 12.39
CA LEU A 130 13.84 3.93 12.88
C LEU A 130 13.87 3.95 14.41
N SER A 131 12.71 4.08 15.05
CA SER A 131 12.59 4.10 16.52
C SER A 131 12.93 2.76 17.19
N GLU A 132 12.81 1.63 16.49
CA GLU A 132 13.13 0.30 17.05
C GLU A 132 14.65 0.04 17.11
N ASN A 133 15.47 0.88 16.46
CA ASN A 133 16.92 0.75 16.38
C ASN A 133 17.71 1.72 17.29
N GLU A 134 17.02 2.54 18.09
CA GLU A 134 17.59 3.29 19.23
C GLU A 134 17.43 2.50 20.54
#